data_AF-A0A7J6VIX6-F1
#
_entry.id   AF-A0A7J6VIX6-F1
#
_cell.length_a   1.000
_cell.length_b   1.000
_cell.length_c   1.000
_cell.angle_alpha   90.00
_cell.angle_beta   90.00
_cell.angle_gamma   90.00
#
_symmetry.space_group_name_H-M   'P 1'
#
loop_
_entity.id
_entity.type
_entity.pdbx_description
1 polymer ?
#
loop_
_entity_poly.entity_id
_entity_poly.type
_entity_poly.pdbx_seq_one_letter_code
_entity_poly.pdbx_strand_id
1 'polypeptide(L)'
;MCVILMNLYSVAINQLFDIELDKVNKPDLPLASGEMSIKTGATIAGFAFSMSIVMGLMIQSPPLMCAILIYFFATSAYSVNLPFLRWKKNAFLATIAIICMRGLGIPVGIFLHVQKYVLGKSICLTRSLTFATVFISIVMFVVGLLKDIPDLEGDKAHGMKNFAVLLGKERVFWYCTYLMIIAYGAAVVIGAKSTLMLSKLVTVLGYSTLALMVWLRAQSVDLSNDKSTSSYHFYVWKTQGTTDDKCCRSQTQGTTDDKCCRSQTQGTNAEGQPTCSDGPMG
;
A
#
# COMPACT_ATOMS: atom_id res chain seq x y z
N MET A 1 -13.60 1.66 8.24
CA MET A 1 -14.27 2.36 7.12
C MET A 1 -13.52 3.63 6.68
N CYS A 2 -13.30 4.66 7.51
CA CYS A 2 -12.60 5.89 7.09
C CYS A 2 -11.25 5.63 6.40
N VAL A 3 -10.41 4.76 7.00
CA VAL A 3 -9.11 4.39 6.41
C VAL A 3 -9.25 3.76 5.02
N ILE A 4 -10.30 2.96 4.78
CA ILE A 4 -10.54 2.33 3.47
C ILE A 4 -10.88 3.42 2.44
N LEU A 5 -11.73 4.38 2.79
CA LEU A 5 -12.08 5.51 1.93
C LEU A 5 -10.87 6.40 1.63
N MET A 6 -10.01 6.65 2.63
CA MET A 6 -8.74 7.35 2.44
C MET A 6 -7.83 6.62 1.44
N ASN A 7 -7.72 5.28 1.55
CA ASN A 7 -6.97 4.46 0.60
C ASN A 7 -7.57 4.54 -0.81
N LEU A 8 -8.89 4.41 -0.92
CA LEU A 8 -9.61 4.48 -2.19
C LEU A 8 -9.39 5.83 -2.88
N TYR A 9 -9.49 6.93 -2.14
CA TYR A 9 -9.15 8.26 -2.64
C TYR A 9 -7.71 8.34 -3.15
N SER A 10 -6.76 7.82 -2.37
CA SER A 10 -5.34 7.87 -2.73
C SER A 10 -5.02 7.11 -4.01
N VAL A 11 -5.57 5.92 -4.18
CA VAL A 11 -5.38 5.14 -5.40
C VAL A 11 -6.10 5.80 -6.59
N ALA A 12 -7.32 6.29 -6.40
CA ALA A 12 -8.11 6.93 -7.46
C ALA A 12 -7.45 8.22 -7.96
N ILE A 13 -7.06 9.12 -7.06
CA ILE A 13 -6.36 10.36 -7.42
C ILE A 13 -5.01 10.08 -8.07
N ASN A 14 -4.26 9.09 -7.57
CA ASN A 14 -2.98 8.75 -8.20
C ASN A 14 -3.19 8.33 -9.66
N GLN A 15 -4.08 7.37 -9.93
CA GLN A 15 -4.37 6.92 -11.29
C GLN A 15 -4.93 8.05 -12.19
N LEU A 16 -5.81 8.92 -11.69
CA LEU A 16 -6.38 10.02 -12.47
C LEU A 16 -5.32 10.99 -13.01
N PHE A 17 -4.26 11.25 -12.24
CA PHE A 17 -3.17 12.15 -12.63
C PHE A 17 -1.97 11.42 -13.24
N ASP A 18 -1.98 10.09 -13.25
CA ASP A 18 -0.90 9.23 -13.75
C ASP A 18 -1.28 8.42 -14.98
N ILE A 19 -2.44 8.62 -15.62
CA ILE A 19 -2.94 7.78 -16.73
C ILE A 19 -1.85 7.47 -17.77
N GLU A 20 -1.15 8.48 -18.30
CA GLU A 20 -0.10 8.26 -19.32
C GLU A 20 1.13 7.52 -18.77
N LEU A 21 1.47 7.74 -17.50
CA LEU A 21 2.58 7.06 -16.83
C LEU A 21 2.22 5.60 -16.52
N ASP A 22 1.00 5.37 -16.03
CA ASP A 22 0.48 4.05 -15.70
C ASP A 22 0.22 3.21 -16.96
N LYS A 23 -0.07 3.80 -18.13
CA LYS A 23 -0.09 3.05 -19.40
C LYS A 23 1.24 2.38 -19.72
N VAL A 24 2.36 2.97 -19.30
CA VAL A 24 3.70 2.42 -19.49
C VAL A 24 4.04 1.44 -18.39
N ASN A 25 3.86 1.83 -17.13
CA ASN A 25 4.32 1.03 -15.98
C ASN A 25 3.33 -0.07 -15.56
N LYS A 26 2.02 0.20 -15.66
CA LYS A 26 0.94 -0.60 -15.08
C LYS A 26 -0.30 -0.61 -15.99
N PRO A 27 -0.19 -1.16 -17.22
CA PRO A 27 -1.24 -1.08 -18.23
C PRO A 27 -2.54 -1.76 -17.79
N ASP A 28 -2.48 -2.70 -16.85
CA ASP A 28 -3.63 -3.43 -16.32
C ASP A 28 -4.50 -2.59 -15.34
N LEU A 29 -4.08 -1.37 -14.96
CA LEU A 29 -4.89 -0.54 -14.05
C LEU A 29 -6.18 -0.06 -14.74
N PRO A 30 -7.33 -0.01 -14.03
CA PRO A 30 -8.63 0.27 -14.65
C PRO A 30 -8.70 1.56 -15.48
N LEU A 31 -8.04 2.63 -15.05
CA LEU A 31 -8.00 3.89 -15.79
C LEU A 31 -6.97 3.89 -16.93
N ALA A 32 -5.89 3.12 -16.80
CA ALA A 32 -4.85 3.01 -17.83
C ALA A 32 -5.27 2.08 -18.97
N SER A 33 -5.94 0.97 -18.65
CA SER A 33 -6.49 0.00 -19.60
C SER A 33 -7.74 0.53 -20.32
N GLY A 34 -8.40 1.54 -19.76
CA GLY A 34 -9.66 2.09 -20.28
C GLY A 34 -10.91 1.30 -19.87
N GLU A 35 -10.77 0.26 -19.02
CA GLU A 35 -11.90 -0.46 -18.43
C GLU A 35 -12.79 0.47 -17.58
N MET A 36 -12.21 1.52 -17.00
CA MET A 36 -12.89 2.55 -16.24
C MET A 36 -12.77 3.90 -16.91
N SER A 37 -13.88 4.65 -16.99
CA SER A 37 -13.86 6.02 -17.49
C SER A 37 -13.23 7.00 -16.48
N ILE A 38 -12.58 8.05 -16.97
CA ILE A 38 -12.04 9.14 -16.14
C ILE A 38 -13.13 9.76 -15.26
N LYS A 39 -14.35 9.93 -15.79
CA LYS A 39 -15.49 10.45 -15.03
C LYS A 39 -15.84 9.55 -13.85
N THR A 40 -15.84 8.23 -14.07
CA THR A 40 -16.10 7.25 -13.01
C THR A 40 -15.01 7.31 -11.94
N GLY A 41 -13.73 7.33 -12.33
CA GLY A 41 -12.61 7.47 -11.40
C GLY A 41 -12.67 8.75 -10.56
N ALA A 42 -13.01 9.88 -11.18
CA ALA A 42 -13.18 11.16 -10.50
C ALA A 42 -14.36 11.15 -9.52
N THR A 43 -15.49 10.55 -9.89
CA THR A 43 -16.65 10.36 -9.00
C THR A 43 -16.29 9.49 -7.80
N ILE A 44 -15.56 8.39 -8.00
CA ILE A 44 -15.09 7.52 -6.92
C ILE A 44 -14.17 8.31 -5.96
N ALA A 45 -13.23 9.08 -6.49
CA ALA A 45 -12.35 9.92 -5.68
C ALA A 45 -13.16 10.96 -4.87
N GLY A 46 -14.07 11.69 -5.51
CA GLY A 46 -14.91 12.69 -4.85
C GLY A 46 -15.80 12.09 -3.76
N PHE A 47 -16.40 10.93 -4.03
CA PHE A 47 -17.22 10.19 -3.06
C PHE A 47 -16.38 9.72 -1.87
N ALA A 48 -15.23 9.09 -2.13
CA ALA A 48 -14.35 8.59 -1.08
C ALA A 48 -13.84 9.71 -0.16
N PHE A 49 -13.47 10.85 -0.75
CA PHE A 49 -13.09 12.06 -0.02
C PHE A 49 -14.24 12.54 0.88
N SER A 50 -15.41 12.78 0.28
CA SER A 50 -16.56 13.38 0.96
C SER A 50 -17.06 12.49 2.09
N MET A 51 -17.22 11.18 1.83
CA MET A 51 -17.65 10.22 2.85
C MET A 51 -16.65 10.11 3.98
N SER A 52 -15.34 10.08 3.70
CA SER A 52 -14.34 10.01 4.77
C SER A 52 -14.35 11.26 5.65
N ILE A 53 -14.57 12.45 5.08
CA ILE A 53 -14.69 13.70 5.85
C ILE A 53 -15.95 13.67 6.72
N VAL A 54 -17.10 13.30 6.15
CA VAL A 54 -18.37 13.18 6.89
C VAL A 54 -18.22 12.20 8.04
N MET A 55 -17.66 11.01 7.79
CA MET A 55 -17.41 10.03 8.85
C MET A 55 -16.44 10.55 9.91
N GLY A 56 -15.37 11.24 9.52
CA GLY A 56 -14.45 11.89 10.45
C GLY A 56 -15.16 12.88 11.37
N LEU A 57 -16.09 13.68 10.83
CA LEU A 57 -16.88 14.65 11.60
C LEU A 57 -17.85 13.94 12.55
N MET A 58 -18.52 12.87 12.09
CA MET A 58 -19.44 12.07 12.91
C MET A 58 -18.75 11.35 14.07
N ILE A 59 -17.48 10.97 13.92
CA ILE A 59 -16.70 10.34 15.00
C ILE A 59 -16.36 11.33 16.12
N GLN A 60 -16.44 12.65 15.85
CA GLN A 60 -16.17 13.73 16.82
C GLN A 60 -14.82 13.60 17.54
N SER A 61 -13.81 13.10 16.84
CA SER A 61 -12.45 12.95 17.37
C SER A 61 -11.47 13.85 16.64
N PRO A 62 -11.08 15.01 17.23
CA PRO A 62 -10.06 15.89 16.71
C PRO A 62 -8.78 15.21 16.20
N PRO A 63 -8.12 14.28 16.93
CA PRO A 63 -6.89 13.65 16.42
C PRO A 63 -7.13 12.82 15.16
N LEU A 64 -8.28 12.14 15.06
CA LEU A 64 -8.64 11.37 13.88
C LEU A 64 -8.96 12.29 12.69
N MET A 65 -9.69 13.38 12.93
CA MET A 65 -9.97 14.39 11.91
C MET A 65 -8.68 15.00 11.36
N CYS A 66 -7.74 15.38 12.25
CA CYS A 66 -6.43 15.87 11.83
C CYS A 66 -5.69 14.85 10.95
N ALA A 67 -5.70 13.57 11.33
CA ALA A 67 -5.07 12.51 10.53
C ALA A 67 -5.71 12.36 9.14
N ILE A 68 -7.05 12.44 9.05
CA ILE A 68 -7.79 12.40 7.77
C ILE A 68 -7.40 13.59 6.88
N LEU A 69 -7.38 14.81 7.43
CA LEU A 69 -7.03 16.02 6.68
C LEU A 69 -5.58 16.00 6.19
N ILE A 70 -4.63 15.61 7.07
CA ILE A 70 -3.22 15.45 6.72
C ILE A 70 -3.07 14.43 5.60
N TYR A 71 -3.78 13.31 5.69
CA TYR A 71 -3.73 12.27 4.68
C TYR A 71 -4.22 12.76 3.31
N PHE A 72 -5.36 13.45 3.26
CA PHE A 72 -5.88 13.99 2.01
C PHE A 72 -4.99 15.06 1.42
N PHE A 73 -4.50 15.98 2.26
CA PHE A 73 -3.56 16.99 1.82
C PHE A 73 -2.29 16.37 1.23
N ALA A 74 -1.64 15.45 1.95
CA ALA A 74 -0.41 14.83 1.50
C ALA A 74 -0.62 13.93 0.26
N THR A 75 -1.76 13.25 0.15
CA THR A 75 -2.13 12.46 -1.04
C THR A 75 -2.29 13.36 -2.27
N SER A 76 -2.99 14.48 -2.11
CA SER A 76 -3.17 15.46 -3.18
C SER A 76 -1.86 16.14 -3.55
N ALA A 77 -1.07 16.55 -2.56
CA ALA A 77 0.25 17.13 -2.78
C ALA A 77 1.21 16.15 -3.47
N TYR A 78 1.10 14.86 -3.17
CA TYR A 78 1.83 13.80 -3.86
C TYR A 78 1.42 13.66 -5.32
N SER A 79 0.13 13.66 -5.63
CA SER A 79 -0.40 13.20 -6.92
C SER A 79 -0.80 14.31 -7.90
N VAL A 80 -1.39 15.40 -7.43
CA VAL A 80 -2.02 16.41 -8.30
C VAL A 80 -0.97 17.15 -9.12
N ASN A 81 -1.22 17.28 -10.43
CA ASN A 81 -0.30 17.94 -11.37
C ASN A 81 -0.52 19.47 -11.41
N LEU A 82 -0.20 20.16 -10.33
CA LEU A 82 -0.25 21.63 -10.20
C LEU A 82 1.10 22.17 -9.72
N PRO A 83 1.42 23.47 -9.95
CA PRO A 83 2.63 24.09 -9.39
C PRO A 83 2.69 23.91 -7.87
N PHE A 84 3.88 23.57 -7.33
CA PHE A 84 4.14 23.22 -5.92
C PHE A 84 3.49 21.94 -5.38
N LEU A 85 2.54 21.37 -6.12
CA LEU A 85 2.01 20.03 -5.93
C LEU A 85 2.76 19.07 -6.88
N ARG A 86 2.49 17.77 -6.84
CA ARG A 86 3.26 16.71 -7.54
C ARG A 86 4.56 16.30 -6.85
N TRP A 87 4.53 16.18 -5.53
CA TRP A 87 5.69 15.79 -4.71
C TRP A 87 6.32 14.46 -5.12
N LYS A 88 5.58 13.56 -5.80
CA LYS A 88 6.14 12.32 -6.35
C LYS A 88 7.32 12.54 -7.32
N LYS A 89 7.43 13.71 -7.95
CA LYS A 89 8.57 14.04 -8.83
C LYS A 89 9.89 14.20 -8.07
N ASN A 90 9.85 14.40 -6.75
CA ASN A 90 11.03 14.59 -5.91
C ASN A 90 11.07 13.48 -4.83
N ALA A 91 12.12 12.66 -4.85
CA ALA A 91 12.36 11.57 -3.91
C ALA A 91 12.16 11.95 -2.43
N PHE A 92 12.63 13.13 -2.02
CA PHE A 92 12.55 13.59 -0.63
C PHE A 92 11.11 13.94 -0.24
N LEU A 93 10.41 14.70 -1.08
CA LEU A 93 9.01 15.08 -0.82
C LEU A 93 8.07 13.88 -0.90
N ALA A 94 8.32 12.95 -1.82
CA ALA A 94 7.61 11.67 -1.92
C ALA A 94 7.75 10.86 -0.62
N THR A 95 8.96 10.81 -0.06
CA THR A 95 9.25 10.12 1.20
C THR A 95 8.52 10.76 2.38
N ILE A 96 8.57 12.10 2.48
CA ILE A 96 7.83 12.84 3.51
C ILE A 96 6.34 12.56 3.41
N ALA A 97 5.76 12.60 2.21
CA ALA A 97 4.35 12.29 2.00
C ALA A 97 4.00 10.89 2.51
N ILE A 98 4.76 9.86 2.13
CA ILE A 98 4.53 8.48 2.55
C ILE A 98 4.61 8.32 4.07
N ILE A 99 5.66 8.87 4.70
CA ILE A 99 5.86 8.77 6.16
C ILE A 99 4.75 9.54 6.90
N CYS A 100 4.44 10.78 6.49
CA CYS A 100 3.40 11.59 7.12
C CYS A 100 2.02 10.90 7.04
N MET A 101 1.68 10.28 5.92
CA MET A 101 0.38 9.63 5.74
C MET A 101 0.30 8.26 6.41
N ARG A 102 1.24 7.38 6.08
CA ARG A 102 1.18 5.94 6.40
C ARG A 102 2.00 5.58 7.63
N GLY A 103 3.14 6.23 7.83
CA GLY A 103 4.03 6.01 8.97
C GLY A 103 3.51 6.64 10.26
N LEU A 104 3.10 7.90 10.18
CA LEU A 104 2.75 8.73 11.34
C LEU A 104 1.24 8.98 11.43
N GLY A 105 0.64 9.58 10.41
CA GLY A 105 -0.72 10.12 10.45
C GLY A 105 -1.77 9.10 10.86
N ILE A 106 -1.89 8.01 10.10
CA ILE A 106 -2.88 6.96 10.40
C ILE A 106 -2.60 6.26 11.76
N PRO A 107 -1.39 5.72 12.03
CA PRO A 107 -1.15 4.98 13.28
C PRO A 107 -1.32 5.86 14.53
N VAL A 108 -0.80 7.09 14.51
CA VAL A 108 -0.90 8.02 15.64
C VAL A 108 -2.34 8.51 15.79
N GLY A 109 -3.02 8.88 14.71
CA GLY A 109 -4.40 9.34 14.74
C GLY A 109 -5.36 8.30 15.33
N ILE A 110 -5.23 7.04 14.90
CA ILE A 110 -6.03 5.92 15.44
C ILE A 110 -5.72 5.69 16.92
N PHE A 111 -4.44 5.65 17.29
CA PHE A 111 -4.05 5.43 18.69
C PHE A 111 -4.62 6.51 19.61
N LEU A 112 -4.47 7.79 19.24
CA LEU A 112 -4.98 8.91 20.03
C LEU A 112 -6.50 8.89 20.15
N HIS A 113 -7.20 8.55 19.05
CA HIS A 113 -8.65 8.35 19.06
C HIS A 113 -9.05 7.27 20.06
N VAL A 114 -8.47 6.07 19.95
CA VAL A 114 -8.81 4.94 20.81
C VAL A 114 -8.50 5.26 22.27
N GLN A 115 -7.33 5.81 22.57
CA GLN A 115 -6.95 6.12 23.96
C GLN A 115 -7.90 7.13 24.60
N LYS A 116 -8.15 8.26 23.95
CA LYS A 116 -8.87 9.37 24.57
C LYS A 116 -10.39 9.26 24.44
N TYR A 117 -10.88 8.86 23.27
CA TYR A 117 -12.32 8.95 22.93
C TYR A 117 -13.05 7.61 23.05
N VAL A 118 -12.34 6.48 22.96
CA VAL A 118 -12.94 5.16 23.17
C VAL A 118 -12.71 4.66 24.60
N LEU A 119 -11.46 4.74 25.08
CA LEU A 119 -11.07 4.21 26.39
C LEU A 119 -11.12 5.26 27.51
N GLY A 120 -11.32 6.55 27.20
CA GLY A 120 -11.37 7.63 28.19
C GLY A 120 -10.04 7.91 28.92
N LYS A 121 -8.91 7.37 28.43
CA LYS A 121 -7.60 7.49 29.08
C LYS A 121 -6.89 8.79 28.71
N SER A 122 -5.90 9.17 29.52
CA SER A 122 -5.01 10.28 29.19
C SER A 122 -4.15 9.94 27.97
N ILE A 123 -3.85 10.95 27.16
CA ILE A 123 -2.97 10.80 26.01
C ILE A 123 -1.53 10.66 26.54
N CYS A 124 -0.95 9.48 26.36
CA CYS A 124 0.45 9.21 26.66
C CYS A 124 1.08 8.45 25.50
N LEU A 125 2.18 8.97 24.97
CA LEU A 125 2.96 8.27 23.94
C LEU A 125 3.68 7.09 24.60
N THR A 126 3.13 5.90 24.39
CA THR A 126 3.70 4.67 24.94
C THR A 126 4.92 4.24 24.13
N ARG A 127 5.86 3.54 24.77
CA ARG A 127 7.02 2.92 24.09
C ARG A 127 6.58 2.00 22.94
N SER A 128 5.47 1.29 23.13
CA SER A 128 4.88 0.40 22.11
C SER A 128 4.38 1.17 20.90
N LEU A 129 3.72 2.32 21.10
CA LEU A 129 3.32 3.19 19.98
C LEU A 129 4.54 3.72 19.24
N THR A 130 5.52 4.26 19.96
CA THR A 130 6.74 4.78 19.33
C THR A 130 7.42 3.71 18.49
N PHE A 131 7.57 2.49 19.02
CA PHE A 131 8.10 1.37 18.28
C PHE A 131 7.27 1.05 17.02
N ALA A 132 5.95 0.88 17.16
CA ALA A 132 5.07 0.53 16.04
C ALA A 132 5.09 1.61 14.94
N THR A 133 5.06 2.88 15.33
CA THR A 133 5.10 4.02 14.42
C THR A 133 6.42 4.11 13.67
N VAL A 134 7.56 3.96 14.36
CA VAL A 134 8.88 3.95 13.71
C VAL A 134 9.00 2.76 12.77
N PHE A 135 8.60 1.57 13.23
CA PHE A 135 8.65 0.35 12.45
C PHE A 135 7.80 0.44 11.18
N ILE A 136 6.53 0.84 11.29
CA ILE A 136 5.64 1.05 10.14
C ILE A 136 6.20 2.14 9.22
N SER A 137 6.79 3.21 9.74
CA SER A 137 7.40 4.25 8.91
C SER A 137 8.53 3.70 8.05
N ILE A 138 9.41 2.87 8.61
CA ILE A 138 10.49 2.21 7.87
C ILE A 138 9.93 1.26 6.81
N VAL A 139 8.94 0.44 7.17
CA VAL A 139 8.31 -0.50 6.24
C VAL A 139 7.63 0.23 5.08
N MET A 140 6.87 1.30 5.35
CA MET A 140 6.21 2.09 4.32
C MET A 140 7.21 2.82 3.42
N PHE A 141 8.32 3.29 3.98
CA PHE A 141 9.42 3.84 3.19
C PHE A 141 10.02 2.79 2.26
N VAL A 142 10.35 1.60 2.77
CA VAL A 142 10.92 0.50 1.95
C VAL A 142 9.95 0.09 0.84
N VAL A 143 8.68 -0.15 1.15
CA VAL A 143 7.67 -0.48 0.12
C VAL A 143 7.62 0.64 -0.93
N GLY A 144 7.62 1.89 -0.48
CA GLY A 144 7.62 3.07 -1.32
C GLY A 144 8.81 3.14 -2.27
N LEU A 145 9.97 2.61 -1.89
CA LEU A 145 11.14 2.52 -2.76
C LEU A 145 11.09 1.29 -3.67
N LEU A 146 10.66 0.14 -3.15
CA LEU A 146 10.57 -1.10 -3.92
C LEU A 146 9.55 -1.00 -5.07
N LYS A 147 8.46 -0.23 -4.89
CA LYS A 147 7.48 0.00 -5.96
C LYS A 147 8.07 0.78 -7.14
N ASP A 148 9.07 1.64 -6.90
CA ASP A 148 9.67 2.51 -7.91
C ASP A 148 10.71 1.75 -8.75
N ILE A 149 11.13 0.55 -8.32
CA ILE A 149 12.10 -0.29 -9.05
C ILE A 149 11.54 -0.82 -10.38
N PRO A 150 10.40 -1.53 -10.42
CA PRO A 150 9.80 -1.98 -11.68
C PRO A 150 9.31 -0.83 -12.56
N ASP A 151 9.04 0.33 -11.96
CA ASP A 151 8.54 1.54 -12.65
C ASP A 151 9.68 2.40 -13.23
N LEU A 152 10.96 1.99 -13.08
CA LEU A 152 12.16 2.81 -13.33
C LEU A 152 12.19 3.44 -14.72
N GLU A 153 11.99 2.65 -15.78
CA GLU A 153 12.14 3.13 -17.16
C GLU A 153 11.01 4.10 -17.54
N GLY A 154 9.77 3.81 -17.16
CA GLY A 154 8.65 4.73 -17.39
C GLY A 154 8.76 6.01 -16.56
N ASP A 155 9.24 5.92 -15.32
CA ASP A 155 9.50 7.08 -14.47
C ASP A 155 10.59 7.97 -15.06
N LYS A 156 11.67 7.37 -15.56
CA LYS A 156 12.76 8.08 -16.25
C LYS A 156 12.28 8.79 -17.50
N ALA A 157 11.45 8.12 -18.32
CA ALA A 157 10.86 8.70 -19.53
C ALA A 157 9.96 9.91 -19.24
N HIS A 158 9.27 9.92 -18.10
CA HIS A 158 8.40 11.01 -17.65
C HIS A 158 9.10 12.08 -16.80
N GLY A 159 10.44 12.03 -16.70
CA GLY A 159 11.24 13.03 -15.98
C GLY A 159 11.09 12.98 -14.46
N MET A 160 10.75 11.83 -13.91
CA MET A 160 10.66 11.61 -12.46
C MET A 160 12.06 11.52 -11.83
N LYS A 161 12.24 12.12 -10.65
CA LYS A 161 13.51 12.06 -9.89
C LYS A 161 13.32 11.34 -8.56
N ASN A 162 12.89 10.07 -8.63
CA ASN A 162 12.80 9.18 -7.48
C ASN A 162 14.17 8.52 -7.17
N PHE A 163 14.26 7.77 -6.07
CA PHE A 163 15.53 7.15 -5.67
C PHE A 163 16.03 6.09 -6.66
N ALA A 164 15.13 5.33 -7.30
CA ALA A 164 15.49 4.32 -8.29
C ALA A 164 16.16 4.96 -9.51
N VAL A 165 15.63 6.08 -10.01
CA VAL A 165 16.20 6.86 -11.12
C VAL A 165 17.56 7.47 -10.73
N LEU A 166 17.69 7.99 -9.50
CA LEU A 166 18.90 8.69 -9.07
C LEU A 166 20.06 7.76 -8.69
N LEU A 167 19.77 6.62 -8.07
CA LEU A 167 20.78 5.71 -7.49
C LEU A 167 20.94 4.40 -8.27
N GLY A 168 19.97 4.06 -9.11
CA GLY A 168 19.89 2.80 -9.85
C GLY A 168 19.17 1.69 -9.07
N LYS A 169 18.51 0.79 -9.81
CA LYS A 169 17.67 -0.28 -9.26
C LYS A 169 18.39 -1.20 -8.27
N GLU A 170 19.62 -1.61 -8.57
CA GLU A 170 20.36 -2.58 -7.75
C GLU A 170 20.73 -2.02 -6.38
N ARG A 171 21.21 -0.78 -6.33
CA ARG A 171 21.56 -0.12 -5.07
C ARG A 171 20.32 0.09 -4.20
N VAL A 172 19.21 0.53 -4.80
CA VAL A 172 17.95 0.74 -4.08
C VAL A 172 17.38 -0.58 -3.57
N PHE A 173 17.42 -1.64 -4.38
CA PHE A 173 16.96 -2.97 -3.99
C PHE A 173 17.68 -3.51 -2.77
N TRP A 174 19.02 -3.53 -2.80
CA TRP A 174 19.81 -4.04 -1.67
C TRP A 174 19.69 -3.14 -0.45
N TYR A 175 19.65 -1.82 -0.64
CA TYR A 175 19.37 -0.87 0.46
C TYR A 175 18.03 -1.19 1.15
N CYS A 176 16.96 -1.39 0.38
CA CYS A 176 15.64 -1.76 0.90
C CYS A 176 15.67 -3.08 1.68
N THR A 177 16.33 -4.09 1.12
CA THR A 177 16.45 -5.41 1.75
C THR A 177 17.22 -5.34 3.06
N TYR A 178 18.37 -4.65 3.11
CA TYR A 178 19.13 -4.47 4.35
C TYR A 178 18.35 -3.66 5.38
N LEU A 179 17.66 -2.60 4.95
CA LEU A 179 16.85 -1.77 5.85
C LEU A 179 15.71 -2.57 6.49
N MET A 180 15.06 -3.47 5.74
CA MET A 180 14.05 -4.39 6.28
C MET A 180 14.65 -5.38 7.28
N ILE A 181 15.81 -5.97 6.98
CA ILE A 181 16.49 -6.90 7.88
C ILE A 181 16.89 -6.20 9.18
N ILE A 182 17.39 -4.97 9.11
CA ILE A 182 17.72 -4.16 10.28
C ILE A 182 16.46 -3.84 11.08
N ALA A 183 15.35 -3.46 10.44
CA ALA A 183 14.08 -3.18 11.12
C ALA A 183 13.55 -4.43 11.85
N TYR A 184 13.57 -5.59 11.21
CA TYR A 184 13.20 -6.86 11.84
C TYR A 184 14.15 -7.26 12.96
N GLY A 185 15.46 -7.11 12.78
CA GLY A 185 16.46 -7.36 13.83
C GLY A 185 16.25 -6.46 15.05
N ALA A 186 15.98 -5.17 14.84
CA ALA A 186 15.62 -4.24 15.91
C ALA A 186 14.33 -4.67 16.64
N ALA A 187 13.33 -5.13 15.89
CA ALA A 187 12.10 -5.67 16.45
C ALA A 187 12.34 -6.93 17.30
N VAL A 188 13.24 -7.83 16.88
CA VAL A 188 13.68 -8.99 17.66
C VAL A 188 14.34 -8.56 18.97
N VAL A 189 15.28 -7.61 18.92
CA VAL A 189 15.99 -7.11 20.11
C VAL A 189 15.03 -6.46 21.11
N ILE A 190 14.07 -5.67 20.61
CA ILE A 190 13.05 -5.04 21.46
C ILE A 190 12.11 -6.09 22.06
N GLY A 191 11.66 -7.06 21.24
CA GLY A 191 10.81 -8.18 21.67
C GLY A 191 11.47 -9.07 22.72
N ALA A 192 12.78 -9.32 22.58
CA ALA A 192 13.59 -10.10 23.52
C ALA A 192 13.62 -9.49 24.94
N LYS A 193 13.45 -8.17 25.05
CA LYS A 193 13.39 -7.43 26.33
C LYS A 193 12.01 -7.46 27.00
N SER A 194 11.00 -8.06 26.35
CA SER A 194 9.66 -8.21 26.94
C SER A 194 9.69 -9.10 28.17
N THR A 195 8.93 -8.72 29.20
CA THR A 195 8.78 -9.50 30.45
C THR A 195 7.84 -10.70 30.26
N LEU A 196 6.90 -10.61 29.30
CA LEU A 196 5.94 -11.67 29.01
C LEU A 196 6.56 -12.70 28.05
N MET A 197 6.67 -13.95 28.50
CA MET A 197 7.29 -15.04 27.71
C MET A 197 6.61 -15.26 26.36
N LEU A 198 5.28 -15.22 26.30
CA LEU A 198 4.56 -15.40 25.04
C LEU A 198 4.87 -14.28 24.04
N SER A 199 4.85 -13.02 24.50
CA SER A 199 5.20 -11.86 23.68
C SER A 199 6.64 -11.95 23.18
N LYS A 200 7.56 -12.38 24.05
CA LYS A 200 8.96 -12.62 23.70
C LYS A 200 9.09 -13.68 22.61
N LEU A 201 8.49 -14.85 22.80
CA LEU A 201 8.58 -15.96 21.84
C LEU A 201 7.99 -15.56 20.47
N VAL A 202 6.79 -14.97 20.46
CA VAL A 202 6.09 -14.56 19.23
C VAL A 202 6.88 -13.50 18.47
N THR A 203 7.38 -12.47 19.15
CA THR A 203 8.14 -11.39 18.48
C THR A 203 9.49 -11.88 17.97
N VAL A 204 10.24 -12.64 18.78
CA VAL A 204 11.56 -13.15 18.38
C VAL A 204 11.43 -14.13 17.21
N LEU A 205 10.58 -15.15 17.32
CA LEU A 205 10.43 -16.13 16.24
C LEU A 205 9.78 -15.52 15.00
N GLY A 206 8.76 -14.67 15.18
CA GLY A 206 8.04 -14.04 14.08
C GLY A 206 8.94 -13.14 13.23
N TYR A 207 9.61 -12.17 13.85
CA TYR A 207 10.48 -11.25 13.11
C TYR A 207 11.75 -11.91 12.58
N SER A 208 12.29 -12.93 13.26
CA SER A 208 13.42 -13.72 12.73
C SER A 208 13.01 -14.51 11.49
N THR A 209 11.82 -15.11 11.50
CA THR A 209 11.25 -15.82 10.35
C THR A 209 11.02 -14.87 9.18
N LEU A 210 10.43 -13.70 9.43
CA LEU A 210 10.23 -12.67 8.39
C LEU A 210 11.56 -12.18 7.80
N ALA A 211 12.58 -11.94 8.63
CA ALA A 211 13.90 -11.54 8.18
C ALA A 211 14.55 -12.61 7.28
N LEU A 212 14.48 -13.88 7.69
CA LEU A 212 14.99 -14.99 6.90
C LEU A 212 14.23 -15.13 5.58
N MET A 213 12.91 -15.04 5.62
CA MET A 213 12.04 -15.11 4.44
C MET A 213 12.35 -14.00 3.43
N VAL A 214 12.47 -12.75 3.89
CA VAL A 214 12.85 -11.61 3.05
C VAL A 214 14.24 -11.81 2.44
N TRP A 215 15.21 -12.27 3.23
CA TRP A 215 16.57 -12.55 2.76
C TRP A 215 16.61 -13.64 1.68
N LEU A 216 15.99 -14.80 1.93
CA LEU A 216 15.95 -15.90 0.98
C LEU A 216 15.24 -15.50 -0.33
N ARG A 217 14.15 -14.73 -0.23
CA ARG A 217 13.44 -14.23 -1.41
C ARG A 217 14.27 -13.22 -2.18
N ALA A 218 14.97 -12.32 -1.49
CA ALA A 218 15.82 -11.30 -2.12
C ALA A 218 16.92 -11.93 -2.98
N GLN A 219 17.49 -13.06 -2.56
CA GLN A 219 18.51 -13.79 -3.33
C GLN A 219 18.00 -14.39 -4.65
N SER A 220 16.68 -14.62 -4.76
CA SER A 220 16.07 -15.19 -5.97
C SER A 220 15.54 -14.13 -6.96
N VAL A 221 15.70 -12.84 -6.64
CA VAL A 221 15.18 -11.76 -7.48
C VAL A 221 16.14 -11.50 -8.63
N ASP A 222 15.61 -11.56 -9.85
CA ASP A 222 16.28 -11.11 -11.04
C ASP A 222 16.00 -9.62 -11.27
N LEU A 223 16.97 -8.77 -10.96
CA LEU A 223 16.84 -7.32 -11.12
C LEU A 223 16.74 -6.88 -12.58
N SER A 224 17.06 -7.74 -13.54
CA SER A 224 16.89 -7.42 -14.96
C SER A 224 15.43 -7.54 -15.43
N ASN A 225 14.59 -8.25 -14.66
CA ASN A 225 13.21 -8.55 -15.01
C ASN A 225 12.21 -7.81 -14.10
N ASP A 226 11.48 -6.85 -14.66
CA ASP A 226 10.52 -6.03 -13.91
C ASP A 226 9.38 -6.83 -13.27
N LYS A 227 9.01 -8.00 -13.85
CA LYS A 227 8.05 -8.90 -13.23
C LYS A 227 8.60 -9.54 -11.95
N SER A 228 9.90 -9.83 -11.91
CA SER A 228 10.58 -10.39 -10.73
C SER A 228 10.64 -9.37 -9.60
N THR A 229 11.05 -8.13 -9.92
CA THR A 229 11.12 -7.02 -8.93
C THR A 229 9.73 -6.60 -8.44
N SER A 230 8.73 -6.55 -9.33
CA SER A 230 7.34 -6.30 -8.96
C SER A 230 6.78 -7.40 -8.05
N SER A 231 7.06 -8.67 -8.36
CA SER A 231 6.67 -9.82 -7.51
C SER A 231 7.28 -9.72 -6.11
N TYR A 232 8.57 -9.34 -6.01
CA TYR A 232 9.21 -9.12 -4.72
C TYR A 232 8.62 -7.94 -3.95
N HIS A 233 8.34 -6.82 -4.61
CA HIS A 233 7.62 -5.69 -4.00
C HIS A 233 6.27 -6.15 -3.41
N PHE A 234 5.45 -6.89 -4.17
CA PHE A 234 4.18 -7.41 -3.68
C PHE A 234 4.35 -8.43 -2.55
N TYR A 235 5.40 -9.24 -2.58
CA TYR A 235 5.74 -10.16 -1.50
C TYR A 235 6.04 -9.40 -0.20
N VAL A 236 6.91 -8.38 -0.27
CA VAL A 236 7.24 -7.53 0.87
C VAL A 236 6.00 -6.78 1.37
N TRP A 237 5.12 -6.31 0.49
CA TRP A 237 3.86 -5.67 0.87
C TRP A 237 2.91 -6.63 1.62
N LYS A 238 2.64 -7.81 1.05
CA LYS A 238 1.71 -8.80 1.61
C LYS A 238 2.12 -9.28 2.99
N THR A 239 3.42 -9.50 3.18
CA THR A 239 3.99 -9.94 4.46
C THR A 239 3.78 -8.94 5.61
N GLN A 240 3.39 -7.68 5.33
CA GLN A 240 3.10 -6.68 6.36
C GLN A 240 1.64 -6.59 6.80
N GLY A 241 0.70 -7.30 6.15
CA GLY A 241 -0.71 -7.23 6.60
C GLY A 241 -1.81 -7.52 5.58
N THR A 242 -1.54 -8.25 4.50
CA THR A 242 -2.64 -8.77 3.65
C THR A 242 -2.45 -10.27 3.41
N THR A 243 -3.05 -11.08 4.28
CA THR A 243 -3.41 -12.46 3.99
C THR A 243 -4.54 -12.48 2.96
N ASP A 244 -4.18 -12.35 1.68
CA ASP A 244 -4.97 -12.88 0.59
C ASP A 244 -4.23 -14.09 0.00
N ASP A 245 -4.29 -15.18 0.76
CA ASP A 245 -3.95 -16.51 0.27
C ASP A 245 -5.05 -16.97 -0.68
N LYS A 246 -4.88 -16.73 -1.99
CA LYS A 246 -5.47 -17.56 -3.08
C LYS A 246 -5.00 -17.21 -4.51
N CYS A 247 -4.42 -16.03 -4.73
CA CYS A 247 -3.83 -15.54 -5.99
C CYS A 247 -2.80 -16.43 -6.75
N CYS A 248 -1.77 -16.89 -6.04
CA CYS A 248 -0.45 -17.08 -6.66
C CYS A 248 -0.06 -18.54 -6.97
N ARG A 249 -1.01 -19.48 -7.00
CA ARG A 249 -0.69 -20.88 -7.39
C ARG A 249 -0.81 -21.17 -8.88
N SER A 250 -1.28 -20.25 -9.72
CA SER A 250 -1.47 -20.51 -11.15
C SER A 250 -0.35 -20.03 -12.08
N GLN A 251 0.63 -19.24 -11.61
CA GLN A 251 1.69 -18.72 -12.48
C GLN A 251 2.95 -19.60 -12.58
N THR A 252 2.99 -20.77 -11.93
CA THR A 252 4.13 -21.71 -12.01
C THR A 252 3.87 -22.95 -12.88
N GLN A 253 2.69 -23.07 -13.49
CA GLN A 253 2.42 -24.12 -14.47
C GLN A 253 2.00 -23.48 -15.79
N GLY A 254 2.90 -23.53 -16.76
CA GLY A 254 2.59 -23.18 -18.14
C GLY A 254 1.51 -24.12 -18.66
N THR A 255 0.26 -23.68 -18.61
CA THR A 255 -0.88 -24.28 -19.29
C THR A 255 -1.90 -23.18 -19.55
N THR A 256 -2.17 -22.99 -20.83
CA THR A 256 -3.23 -22.18 -21.40
C THR A 256 -4.58 -22.65 -20.86
N ASP A 257 -5.26 -21.86 -20.03
CA ASP A 257 -6.67 -22.11 -19.71
C ASP A 257 -7.41 -20.82 -19.34
N ASP A 258 -8.21 -20.36 -20.30
CA ASP A 258 -9.11 -19.18 -20.30
C ASP A 258 -10.34 -19.31 -19.37
N LYS A 259 -10.22 -20.00 -18.23
CA LYS A 259 -11.37 -20.31 -17.36
C LYS A 259 -11.47 -19.51 -16.07
N CYS A 260 -10.49 -18.67 -15.74
CA CYS A 260 -10.52 -17.90 -14.48
C CYS A 260 -11.33 -16.58 -14.55
N CYS A 261 -11.82 -16.17 -15.73
CA CYS A 261 -12.57 -14.93 -15.93
C CYS A 261 -14.11 -15.07 -15.89
N ARG A 262 -14.67 -16.18 -15.41
CA ARG A 262 -16.13 -16.32 -15.21
C ARG A 262 -16.49 -16.75 -13.80
N SER A 263 -16.39 -15.85 -12.84
CA SER A 263 -17.11 -16.02 -11.56
C SER A 263 -17.33 -14.71 -10.79
N GLN A 264 -17.83 -13.66 -11.45
CA GLN A 264 -18.47 -12.54 -10.74
C GLN A 264 -19.58 -11.92 -11.60
N THR A 265 -20.66 -12.66 -11.80
CA THR A 265 -22.00 -12.13 -12.14
C THR A 265 -23.00 -13.28 -12.15
N GLN A 266 -23.55 -13.63 -10.99
CA GLN A 266 -24.84 -14.32 -10.94
C GLN A 266 -25.67 -13.70 -9.80
N GLY A 267 -26.62 -12.85 -10.19
CA GLY A 267 -27.73 -12.45 -9.34
C GLY A 267 -28.76 -13.57 -9.27
N THR A 268 -29.29 -13.81 -8.09
CA THR A 268 -30.38 -14.78 -7.85
C THR A 268 -31.74 -14.12 -8.04
N ASN A 269 -32.65 -14.79 -8.75
CA ASN A 269 -34.07 -14.42 -8.73
C ASN A 269 -34.75 -14.89 -7.42
N ALA A 270 -35.95 -14.37 -7.14
CA ALA A 270 -36.66 -14.48 -5.85
C ALA A 270 -37.04 -15.90 -5.38
N GLU A 271 -36.66 -16.96 -6.10
CA GLU A 271 -36.86 -18.38 -5.71
C GLU A 271 -35.55 -19.21 -5.70
N GLY A 272 -34.37 -18.58 -5.81
CA GLY A 272 -33.11 -19.21 -5.40
C GLY A 272 -32.60 -20.38 -6.27
N GLN A 273 -32.85 -20.39 -7.57
CA GLN A 273 -32.19 -21.31 -8.53
C GLN A 273 -31.40 -20.55 -9.62
N PRO A 274 -30.18 -21.03 -9.99
CA PRO A 274 -29.40 -20.42 -11.07
C PRO A 274 -29.90 -20.87 -12.45
N THR A 275 -30.20 -19.92 -13.33
CA THR A 275 -30.56 -20.17 -14.73
C THR A 275 -29.40 -19.81 -15.67
N CYS A 276 -29.09 -20.68 -16.64
CA CYS A 276 -28.25 -20.35 -17.79
C CYS A 276 -29.17 -19.98 -18.95
N SER A 277 -29.02 -18.77 -19.48
CA SER A 277 -29.72 -18.34 -20.70
C SER A 277 -28.71 -18.27 -21.84
N ASP A 278 -28.81 -19.20 -22.78
CA ASP A 278 -28.14 -19.11 -24.08
C ASP A 278 -28.80 -18.00 -24.91
N GLY A 279 -28.02 -16.99 -25.30
CA GLY A 279 -28.44 -15.99 -26.29
C GLY A 279 -28.23 -16.54 -27.71
N PRO A 280 -29.13 -16.24 -28.67
CA PRO A 280 -29.06 -16.82 -30.00
C PRO A 280 -27.93 -16.20 -30.83
N MET A 281 -27.24 -17.06 -31.59
CA MET A 281 -26.39 -16.65 -32.70
C MET A 281 -27.26 -16.03 -33.81
N GLY A 282 -26.90 -14.80 -34.20
CA GLY A 282 -27.43 -14.05 -35.33
C GLY A 282 -26.59 -12.82 -35.58
#